data_AF-A0A0S8HVY2-F1
#
_entry.id   AF-A0A0S8HVY2-F1
#
_cell.length_a   1.000
_cell.length_b   1.000
_cell.length_c   1.000
_cell.angle_alpha   90.00
_cell.angle_beta   90.00
_cell.angle_gamma   90.00
#
_symmetry.space_group_name_H-M   'P 1'
#
loop_
_entity.id
_entity.type
_entity.pdbx_description
1 polymer ?
#
loop_
_entity_poly.entity_id
_entity_poly.type
_entity_poly.pdbx_seq_one_letter_code
_entity_poly.pdbx_strand_id
1 'polypeptide(L)'
;RFPRGMAAWVGFRQIGVPYKRAARFAGETKYPFNKMLGLALNAITGFSYFPLQLATYFGFICAGVSALAIPIVIVLRLAGNQAFFGQATTLIAVLFLGGVQLISLGILGEYVGRIYDEAKGRPMYIVRQEPASGEIDPYGQERSTSTQ
;
A
#
# COMPACT_ATOMS: atom_id res chain seq x y z
N ARG A 1 -6.61 -4.96 7.10
CA ARG A 1 -7.30 -3.63 7.18
C ARG A 1 -6.54 -2.73 8.16
N PHE A 2 -6.41 -1.42 7.88
CA PHE A 2 -5.62 -0.46 8.69
C PHE A 2 -6.54 0.48 9.49
N PRO A 3 -6.89 0.16 10.75
CA PRO A 3 -7.92 0.88 11.52
C PRO A 3 -7.58 2.33 11.83
N ARG A 4 -6.29 2.65 12.02
CA ARG A 4 -5.86 4.04 12.24
C ARG A 4 -6.11 4.92 11.03
N GLY A 5 -5.87 4.41 9.82
CA GLY A 5 -6.17 5.12 8.57
C GLY A 5 -7.68 5.28 8.36
N MET A 6 -8.47 4.25 8.68
CA MET A 6 -9.94 4.35 8.60
C MET A 6 -10.48 5.43 9.55
N ALA A 7 -10.01 5.47 10.80
CA ALA A 7 -10.43 6.50 11.77
C ALA A 7 -10.11 7.92 11.29
N ALA A 8 -8.93 8.12 10.67
CA ALA A 8 -8.56 9.41 10.08
C ALA A 8 -9.41 9.75 8.84
N TRP A 9 -9.69 8.76 7.99
CA TRP A 9 -10.44 8.93 6.72
C TRP A 9 -11.91 9.34 6.95
N VAL A 10 -12.53 8.90 8.04
CA VAL A 10 -13.93 9.18 8.35
C VAL A 10 -14.22 10.69 8.54
N GLY A 11 -13.21 11.52 8.86
CA GLY A 11 -13.33 12.98 8.77
C GLY A 11 -14.12 13.70 9.88
N PHE A 12 -14.53 13.01 10.94
CA PHE A 12 -15.19 13.64 12.09
C PHE A 12 -14.26 14.56 12.88
N ARG A 13 -14.86 15.40 13.74
CA ARG A 13 -14.13 16.27 14.69
C ARG A 13 -13.39 15.41 15.72
N GLN A 14 -12.06 15.46 15.67
CA GLN A 14 -11.17 14.70 16.56
C GLN A 14 -10.43 15.65 17.50
N ILE A 15 -10.28 15.25 18.76
CA ILE A 15 -9.49 15.97 19.76
C ILE A 15 -8.56 14.97 20.47
N GLY A 16 -7.28 15.34 20.59
CA GLY A 16 -6.31 14.56 21.36
C GLY A 16 -6.30 15.01 22.82
N VAL A 17 -6.39 14.07 23.75
CA VAL A 17 -6.24 14.36 25.18
C VAL A 17 -4.77 14.12 25.56
N PRO A 18 -4.00 15.16 25.93
CA PRO A 18 -2.62 14.99 26.32
C PRO A 18 -2.53 14.18 27.61
N TYR A 19 -1.68 13.16 27.64
CA TYR A 19 -1.43 12.31 28.79
C TYR A 19 0.07 12.13 28.99
N LYS A 20 0.57 12.43 30.19
CA LYS A 20 1.97 12.22 30.55
C LYS A 20 2.14 10.77 31.02
N ARG A 21 2.64 9.92 30.14
CA ARG A 21 2.94 8.53 30.46
C ARG A 21 4.31 8.41 31.14
N ALA A 22 4.41 7.57 32.17
CA ALA A 22 5.70 7.19 32.75
C ALA A 22 6.59 6.49 31.71
N ALA A 23 7.91 6.65 31.85
CA ALA A 23 8.89 5.94 31.03
C ALA A 23 8.70 4.42 31.18
N ARG A 24 8.93 3.66 30.10
CA ARG A 24 8.82 2.19 30.18
C ARG A 24 9.92 1.66 31.09
N PHE A 25 9.53 0.89 32.10
CA PHE A 25 10.46 0.24 33.02
C PHE A 25 11.26 -0.89 32.35
N ALA A 26 10.66 -1.57 31.36
CA ALA A 26 11.30 -2.63 30.58
C ALA A 26 10.63 -2.81 29.20
N GLY A 27 11.33 -3.50 28.31
CA GLY A 27 10.84 -3.95 27.01
C GLY A 27 11.20 -3.02 25.85
N GLU A 28 11.29 -3.61 24.66
CA GLU A 28 11.57 -2.88 23.43
C GLU A 28 10.34 -2.20 22.84
N THR A 29 10.56 -1.23 21.96
CA THR A 29 9.45 -0.61 21.24
C THR A 29 8.79 -1.60 20.29
N LYS A 30 7.48 -1.78 20.46
CA LYS A 30 6.68 -2.54 19.48
C LYS A 30 6.63 -1.86 18.10
N TYR A 31 7.00 -0.58 18.02
CA TYR A 31 7.04 0.24 16.81
C TYR A 31 8.44 0.83 16.60
N PRO A 32 9.41 0.05 16.11
CA PRO A 32 10.67 0.57 15.58
C PRO A 32 10.43 1.24 14.22
N PHE A 33 11.41 2.03 13.75
CA PHE A 33 11.34 2.79 12.51
C PHE A 33 10.89 1.94 11.31
N ASN A 34 11.45 0.74 11.13
CA ASN A 34 11.09 -0.16 10.02
C ASN A 34 9.60 -0.53 10.01
N LYS A 35 8.99 -0.75 11.18
CA LYS A 35 7.55 -1.02 11.28
C LYS A 35 6.71 0.22 11.02
N MET A 36 7.22 1.40 11.38
CA MET A 36 6.55 2.67 11.07
C MET A 36 6.58 2.96 9.56
N LEU A 37 7.70 2.66 8.88
CA LEU A 37 7.81 2.79 7.43
C LEU A 37 6.84 1.83 6.71
N GLY A 38 6.80 0.57 7.13
CA GLY A 38 5.82 -0.39 6.61
C GLY A 38 4.37 0.03 6.84
N LEU A 39 4.07 0.70 7.98
CA LEU A 39 2.75 1.25 8.26
C LEU A 39 2.39 2.41 7.30
N ALA A 40 3.35 3.30 7.03
CA ALA A 40 3.17 4.43 6.13
C ALA A 40 2.96 3.96 4.69
N LEU A 41 3.75 3.01 4.21
CA LEU A 41 3.58 2.43 2.87
C LEU A 41 2.19 1.78 2.72
N ASN A 42 1.75 1.01 3.71
CA ASN A 42 0.40 0.42 3.73
C ASN A 42 -0.73 1.47 3.74
N ALA A 43 -0.51 2.61 4.38
CA ALA A 43 -1.47 3.71 4.37
C ALA A 43 -1.54 4.38 3.00
N ILE A 44 -0.38 4.62 2.36
CA ILE A 44 -0.32 5.24 1.03
C ILE A 44 -0.97 4.33 -0.02
N THR A 45 -0.61 3.05 -0.08
CA THR A 45 -1.18 2.12 -1.06
C THR A 45 -2.63 1.74 -0.77
N GLY A 46 -3.05 1.78 0.50
CA GLY A 46 -4.40 1.41 0.91
C GLY A 46 -5.45 2.52 0.78
N PHE A 47 -5.03 3.80 0.82
CA PHE A 47 -5.94 4.95 0.82
C PHE A 47 -5.68 5.93 -0.32
N SER A 48 -4.72 5.66 -1.21
CA SER A 48 -4.40 6.54 -2.34
C SER A 48 -4.09 5.76 -3.61
N TYR A 49 -4.47 6.35 -4.75
CA TYR A 49 -4.11 5.87 -6.09
C TYR A 49 -2.79 6.47 -6.59
N PHE A 50 -2.15 7.34 -5.79
CA PHE A 50 -0.96 8.09 -6.18
C PHE A 50 0.20 7.22 -6.69
N PRO A 51 0.59 6.10 -6.04
CA PRO A 51 1.67 5.24 -6.56
C PRO A 51 1.36 4.66 -7.95
N LEU A 52 0.10 4.31 -8.19
CA LEU A 52 -0.34 3.75 -9.47
C LEU A 52 -0.34 4.81 -10.58
N GLN A 53 -0.78 6.02 -10.26
CA GLN A 53 -0.72 7.17 -11.17
C GLN A 53 0.72 7.54 -11.51
N LEU A 54 1.63 7.53 -10.54
CA LEU A 54 3.05 7.82 -10.77
C LEU A 54 3.67 6.83 -11.78
N ALA A 55 3.43 5.52 -11.58
CA ALA A 55 3.90 4.50 -12.53
C ALA A 55 3.34 4.72 -13.94
N THR A 56 2.06 5.12 -14.02
CA THR A 56 1.38 5.43 -15.29
C THR A 56 2.01 6.63 -15.99
N TYR A 57 2.28 7.73 -15.26
CA TYR A 57 2.92 8.91 -15.84
C TYR A 57 4.35 8.63 -16.33
N PHE A 58 5.12 7.85 -15.57
CA PHE A 58 6.44 7.40 -16.03
C PHE A 58 6.35 6.61 -17.34
N GLY A 59 5.38 5.70 -17.44
CA GLY A 59 5.12 4.96 -18.67
C GLY A 59 4.80 5.87 -19.86
N PHE A 60 3.94 6.87 -19.67
CA PHE A 60 3.62 7.85 -20.72
C PHE A 60 4.81 8.71 -21.14
N ILE A 61 5.63 9.17 -20.19
CA ILE A 61 6.85 9.94 -20.48
C ILE A 61 7.82 9.07 -21.30
N CYS A 62 8.07 7.83 -20.87
CA CYS A 62 8.93 6.90 -21.62
C CYS A 62 8.38 6.65 -23.03
N ALA A 63 7.08 6.41 -23.18
CA ALA A 63 6.45 6.22 -24.48
C ALA A 63 6.59 7.45 -25.38
N GLY A 64 6.38 8.66 -24.85
CA GLY A 64 6.55 9.92 -25.57
C GLY A 64 8.00 10.14 -26.03
N VAL A 65 8.97 9.88 -25.15
CA VAL A 65 10.40 9.95 -25.52
C VAL A 65 10.73 8.93 -26.60
N SER A 66 10.26 7.69 -26.49
CA SER A 66 10.48 6.66 -27.51
C SER A 66 9.83 7.03 -28.85
N ALA A 67 8.61 7.59 -28.84
CA ALA A 67 7.90 8.01 -30.05
C ALA A 67 8.66 9.11 -30.83
N LEU A 68 9.36 10.02 -30.14
CA LEU A 68 10.23 11.02 -30.78
C LEU A 68 11.59 10.44 -31.18
N ALA A 69 12.17 9.56 -30.35
CA ALA A 69 13.49 8.99 -30.60
C ALA A 69 13.50 8.06 -31.83
N ILE A 70 12.47 7.25 -32.04
CA ILE A 70 12.36 6.30 -33.17
C ILE A 70 12.56 6.99 -34.53
N PRO A 71 11.78 8.02 -34.93
CA PRO A 71 11.96 8.67 -36.23
C PRO A 71 13.31 9.37 -36.35
N ILE A 72 13.82 9.98 -35.27
CA ILE A 72 15.16 10.61 -35.26
C ILE A 72 16.24 9.57 -35.57
N VAL A 73 16.20 8.42 -34.91
CA VAL A 73 17.17 7.33 -35.13
C VAL A 73 17.05 6.78 -36.56
N ILE A 74 15.84 6.63 -37.10
CA ILE A 74 15.63 6.20 -38.49
C ILE A 74 16.26 7.19 -39.48
N VAL A 75 16.02 8.49 -39.31
CA VAL A 75 16.57 9.53 -40.20
C VAL A 75 18.10 9.56 -40.12
N LEU A 76 18.66 9.52 -38.92
CA LEU A 76 20.12 9.46 -38.71
C LEU A 76 20.74 8.22 -39.37
N ARG A 77 20.04 7.07 -39.30
CA ARG A 77 20.48 5.84 -39.93
C ARG A 77 20.48 5.93 -41.46
N LEU A 78 19.45 6.52 -42.04
CA LEU A 78 19.35 6.75 -43.49
C LEU A 78 20.40 7.77 -43.99
N ALA A 79 20.75 8.75 -43.16
CA ALA A 79 21.82 9.71 -43.43
C ALA A 79 23.25 9.13 -43.29
N GLY A 80 23.39 7.83 -43.04
CA GLY A 80 24.69 7.15 -42.94
C GLY A 80 25.43 7.37 -41.61
N ASN A 81 24.78 7.98 -40.60
CA ASN A 81 25.40 8.21 -39.30
C ASN A 81 25.42 6.93 -38.44
N GLN A 82 26.57 6.66 -37.81
CA GLN A 82 26.81 5.48 -36.97
C GLN A 82 26.68 5.75 -35.45
N ALA A 83 26.17 6.92 -35.04
CA ALA A 83 26.13 7.39 -33.65
C ALA A 83 25.47 6.44 -32.61
N PHE A 84 24.73 5.41 -33.03
CA PHE A 84 24.06 4.44 -32.15
C PHE A 84 24.53 2.99 -32.31
N PHE A 85 25.69 2.73 -32.94
CA PHE A 85 26.30 1.40 -32.93
C PHE A 85 26.90 1.09 -31.55
N GLY A 86 26.07 0.64 -30.61
CA GLY A 86 26.54 0.24 -29.29
C GLY A 86 25.66 -0.84 -28.68
N GLN A 87 26.16 -2.08 -28.67
CA GLN A 87 25.51 -3.20 -27.96
C GLN A 87 25.32 -2.87 -26.47
N ALA A 88 26.27 -2.14 -25.87
CA ALA A 88 26.20 -1.71 -24.48
C ALA A 88 25.04 -0.73 -24.23
N THR A 89 24.87 0.29 -25.07
CA THR A 89 23.81 1.30 -24.93
C THR A 89 22.42 0.67 -25.08
N THR A 90 22.25 -0.24 -26.04
CA THR A 90 21.00 -0.98 -26.21
C THR A 90 20.71 -1.90 -25.04
N LEU A 91 21.74 -2.59 -24.50
CA LEU A 91 21.58 -3.47 -23.34
C LEU A 91 21.15 -2.69 -22.10
N ILE A 92 21.80 -1.56 -21.82
CA ILE A 92 21.46 -0.69 -20.69
C ILE A 92 20.03 -0.16 -20.83
N ALA A 93 19.63 0.29 -22.03
CA ALA A 93 18.28 0.78 -22.27
C ALA A 93 17.21 -0.30 -22.05
N VAL A 94 17.45 -1.53 -22.52
CA VAL A 94 16.53 -2.66 -22.34
C VAL A 94 16.44 -3.07 -20.86
N LEU A 95 17.57 -3.17 -20.15
CA LEU A 95 17.57 -3.48 -18.72
C LEU A 95 16.87 -2.40 -17.90
N PHE A 96 17.11 -1.13 -18.21
CA PHE A 96 16.44 -0.01 -17.55
C PHE A 96 14.93 -0.07 -17.77
N LEU A 97 14.48 -0.21 -19.03
CA LEU A 97 13.05 -0.31 -19.35
C LEU A 97 12.41 -1.54 -18.69
N GLY A 98 13.10 -2.68 -18.69
CA GLY A 98 12.65 -3.90 -18.01
C GLY A 98 12.53 -3.72 -16.50
N GLY A 99 13.48 -3.04 -15.86
CA GLY A 99 13.40 -2.70 -14.44
C GLY A 99 12.20 -1.82 -14.11
N VAL A 100 11.96 -0.77 -14.90
CA VAL A 100 10.79 0.12 -14.75
C VAL A 100 9.47 -0.65 -14.94
N GLN A 101 9.42 -1.57 -15.91
CA GLN A 101 8.26 -2.43 -16.14
C GLN A 101 7.99 -3.37 -14.96
N LEU A 102 9.02 -4.01 -14.41
CA LEU A 102 8.89 -4.88 -13.23
C LEU A 102 8.41 -4.12 -11.99
N ILE A 103 8.91 -2.91 -11.77
CA ILE A 103 8.43 -2.03 -10.68
C ILE A 103 6.95 -1.69 -10.89
N SER A 104 6.58 -1.31 -12.12
CA SER A 104 5.20 -0.96 -12.47
C SER A 104 4.24 -2.15 -12.27
N LEU A 105 4.67 -3.36 -12.67
CA LEU A 105 3.95 -4.60 -12.44
C LEU A 105 3.84 -4.95 -10.95
N GLY A 106 4.89 -4.69 -10.16
CA GLY A 106 4.86 -4.88 -8.70
C GLY A 106 3.81 -3.98 -8.03
N ILE A 107 3.77 -2.70 -8.42
CA ILE A 107 2.74 -1.76 -7.95
C ILE A 107 1.35 -2.26 -8.35
N LEU A 108 1.15 -2.63 -9.61
CA LEU A 108 -0.13 -3.15 -10.10
C LEU A 108 -0.56 -4.42 -9.35
N GLY A 109 0.37 -5.35 -9.09
CA GLY A 109 0.14 -6.57 -8.33
C GLY A 109 -0.33 -6.31 -6.90
N GLU A 110 0.20 -5.30 -6.22
CA GLU A 110 -0.25 -4.88 -4.88
C GLU A 110 -1.72 -4.42 -4.89
N TYR A 111 -2.15 -3.66 -5.91
CA TYR A 111 -3.55 -3.24 -6.03
C TYR A 111 -4.46 -4.41 -6.42
N VAL A 112 -4.05 -5.25 -7.36
CA VAL A 112 -4.81 -6.44 -7.76
C VAL A 112 -4.98 -7.41 -6.59
N GLY A 113 -3.94 -7.62 -5.78
CA GLY A 113 -4.01 -8.43 -4.57
C GLY A 113 -5.04 -7.91 -3.56
N ARG A 114 -5.12 -6.59 -3.38
CA ARG A 114 -6.13 -5.95 -2.52
C ARG A 114 -7.54 -6.12 -3.06
N ILE A 115 -7.73 -5.95 -4.36
CA ILE A 115 -9.03 -6.20 -5.02
C ILE A 115 -9.44 -7.66 -4.84
N TYR A 116 -8.51 -8.60 -5.01
CA TYR A 116 -8.76 -10.02 -4.83
C TYR A 116 -9.16 -10.37 -3.39
N ASP A 117 -8.49 -9.78 -2.39
CA ASP A 117 -8.84 -10.00 -0.99
C ASP A 117 -10.21 -9.41 -0.60
N GLU A 118 -10.61 -8.29 -1.20
CA GLU A 118 -11.95 -7.74 -1.01
C GLU A 118 -13.02 -8.60 -1.73
N ALA A 119 -12.72 -9.06 -2.95
CA ALA A 119 -13.63 -9.89 -3.76
C ALA A 119 -13.87 -11.29 -3.15
N LYS A 120 -12.93 -11.82 -2.37
CA LYS A 120 -13.08 -13.09 -1.65
C LYS A 120 -14.24 -13.11 -0.65
N GLY A 121 -14.68 -11.96 -0.15
CA GLY A 121 -15.77 -11.87 0.83
C GLY A 121 -15.54 -12.68 2.11
N ARG A 122 -14.28 -12.91 2.51
CA ARG A 122 -13.97 -13.73 3.69
C ARG A 122 -14.46 -13.02 4.97
N PRO A 123 -15.28 -13.68 5.81
CA PRO A 123 -15.73 -13.09 7.07
C PRO A 123 -14.53 -12.82 7.99
N MET A 124 -14.58 -11.70 8.71
CA MET A 124 -13.48 -11.21 9.56
C MET A 124 -13.17 -12.14 10.73
N TYR A 125 -14.18 -12.89 11.19
CA TYR A 125 -14.07 -13.85 12.27
C TYR A 125 -15.16 -14.91 12.11
N ILE A 126 -14.94 -16.08 12.71
CA ILE A 126 -15.93 -17.15 12.82
C ILE A 126 -16.27 -17.26 14.30
N VAL A 127 -17.56 -17.07 14.64
CA VAL A 127 -18.04 -17.23 16.01
C VAL A 127 -18.16 -18.72 16.30
N ARG A 128 -17.45 -19.19 17.35
CA ARG A 128 -17.51 -20.60 17.76
C ARG A 128 -18.72 -20.88 18.66
N GLN A 129 -19.07 -19.93 19.51
CA GLN A 129 -20.19 -20.03 20.44
C GLN A 129 -20.61 -18.61 20.83
N GLU A 130 -21.90 -18.33 20.76
CA GLU A 130 -22.46 -17.06 21.22
C GLU A 130 -22.63 -17.15 22.76
N PRO A 131 -22.24 -16.13 23.53
CA PRO A 131 -22.55 -16.08 24.95
C PRO A 131 -24.08 -16.22 25.12
N ALA A 132 -24.52 -17.01 26.09
CA ALA A 132 -25.93 -17.08 26.44
C ALA A 132 -26.46 -15.65 26.61
N SER A 133 -27.61 -15.34 26.01
CA SER A 133 -28.27 -14.04 26.09
C SER A 133 -28.77 -13.79 27.51
N GLY A 134 -27.84 -13.62 28.45
CA GLY A 134 -28.08 -13.07 29.77
C GLY A 134 -28.22 -11.57 29.59
N GLU A 135 -29.36 -11.05 30.04
CA GLU A 135 -29.64 -9.63 30.16
C GLU A 135 -28.39 -8.92 30.70
N ILE A 136 -27.77 -8.08 29.86
CA ILE A 136 -26.54 -7.37 30.20
C ILE A 136 -26.93 -6.32 31.24
N ASP A 137 -26.72 -6.62 32.52
CA ASP A 137 -26.83 -5.62 33.59
C ASP A 137 -25.84 -4.48 33.29
N PRO A 138 -26.30 -3.24 33.03
CA PRO A 138 -25.42 -2.11 32.73
C PRO A 138 -24.41 -1.79 33.85
N TYR A 139 -24.61 -2.35 35.05
CA TYR A 139 -23.78 -2.12 36.23
C TYR A 139 -22.87 -3.29 36.61
N GLY A 140 -22.84 -4.38 35.83
CA GLY A 140 -21.88 -5.47 36.04
C GLY A 140 -22.00 -6.13 37.42
N GLN A 141 -23.21 -6.23 37.98
CA GLN A 141 -23.43 -7.10 39.12
C GLN A 141 -23.85 -8.47 38.61
N GLU A 142 -23.03 -9.49 38.94
CA GLU A 142 -23.54 -10.86 38.96
C GLU A 142 -24.66 -10.88 40.00
N ARG A 143 -25.91 -10.77 39.56
CA ARG A 143 -27.01 -11.28 40.38
C ARG A 143 -26.79 -12.77 40.45
N SER A 144 -26.20 -13.21 41.57
CA SER A 144 -26.33 -14.57 42.03
C SER A 144 -27.82 -14.89 42.05
N THR A 145 -28.29 -15.62 41.05
CA THR A 145 -29.59 -16.28 41.10
C THR A 145 -29.47 -17.37 42.15
N SER A 146 -29.59 -16.97 43.42
CA SER A 146 -30.04 -17.83 44.49
C SER A 146 -31.53 -18.08 44.25
N THR A 147 -31.83 -19.06 43.40
CA THR A 147 -33.16 -19.66 43.36
C THR A 147 -32.97 -21.15 43.52
N GLN A 148 -33.63 -21.63 44.58
CA GLN A 148 -33.77 -23.00 45.03
C GLN A 148 -34.39 -23.91 43.96
#